data_AF-A0A327KNV0-F1
#
_entry.id   AF-A0A327KNV0-F1
#
_cell.length_a   1.000
_cell.length_b   1.000
_cell.length_c   1.000
_cell.angle_alpha   90.00
_cell.angle_beta   90.00
_cell.angle_gamma   90.00
#
_symmetry.space_group_name_H-M   'P 1'
#
loop_
_entity.id
_entity.type
_entity.pdbx_description
1 polymer ?
#
loop_
_entity_poly.entity_id
_entity_poly.type
_entity_poly.pdbx_seq_one_letter_code
_entity_poly.pdbx_strand_id
1 'polypeptide(L)'
;MLIVAAGLLAGCSSMLSEMPQQIGGLPAGAPERSAVPPAYPAVNDVPHARADRPLTDAERKKVQADLDAARAAAAKRAGATAPTQER
;
A
#
# COMPACT_ATOMS: atom_id res chain seq x y z
N MET A 1 -21.63 10.31 -9.13
CA MET A 1 -21.29 9.74 -7.81
C MET A 1 -20.01 8.90 -7.88
N LEU A 2 -18.84 9.51 -8.11
CA LEU A 2 -17.54 8.82 -8.04
C LEU A 2 -16.65 9.42 -6.94
N ILE A 3 -16.90 10.68 -6.56
CA ILE A 3 -16.14 11.43 -5.56
C ILE A 3 -16.42 10.91 -4.13
N VAL A 4 -17.61 10.36 -3.87
CA VAL A 4 -17.96 9.78 -2.55
C VAL A 4 -17.15 8.51 -2.28
N ALA A 5 -16.88 7.68 -3.30
CA ALA A 5 -16.12 6.45 -3.14
C ALA A 5 -14.64 6.69 -2.79
N ALA A 6 -14.04 7.78 -3.30
CA ALA A 6 -12.64 8.12 -3.01
C ALA A 6 -12.42 8.54 -1.55
N GLY A 7 -13.42 9.13 -0.90
CA GLY A 7 -13.37 9.51 0.51
C GLY A 7 -13.39 8.31 1.47
N LEU A 8 -14.02 7.19 1.07
CA LEU A 8 -14.02 5.97 1.89
C LEU A 8 -12.61 5.34 1.95
N LEU A 9 -11.87 5.31 0.85
CA LEU A 9 -10.53 4.68 0.85
C LEU A 9 -9.47 5.48 1.63
N ALA A 10 -9.61 6.81 1.71
CA ALA A 10 -8.69 7.65 2.49
C ALA A 10 -8.93 7.58 4.01
N GLY A 11 -10.10 7.10 4.45
CA GLY A 11 -10.49 6.98 5.86
C GLY A 11 -10.49 5.55 6.42
N CYS A 12 -10.23 4.53 5.60
CA CYS A 12 -10.33 3.12 6.01
C CYS A 12 -9.40 2.73 7.17
N SER A 13 -8.26 3.39 7.39
CA SER A 13 -7.36 3.01 8.49
C SER A 13 -7.81 3.54 9.85
N SER A 14 -8.40 4.74 9.91
CA SER A 14 -8.73 5.39 11.18
C SER A 14 -10.08 4.94 11.75
N MET A 15 -11.10 4.72 10.90
CA MET A 15 -12.41 4.28 11.39
C MET A 15 -12.43 2.82 11.85
N LEU A 16 -11.70 1.92 11.19
CA LEU A 16 -11.70 0.49 11.54
C LEU A 16 -11.13 0.21 12.93
N SER A 17 -10.24 1.08 13.41
CA SER A 17 -9.59 0.86 14.71
C SER A 17 -10.47 1.18 15.91
N GLU A 18 -11.47 2.05 15.76
CA GLU A 18 -12.33 2.51 16.86
C GLU A 18 -13.73 1.86 16.80
N MET A 19 -13.99 1.05 15.76
CA MET A 19 -15.28 0.40 15.59
C MET A 19 -15.45 -0.81 16.53
N PRO A 20 -16.66 -1.01 17.08
CA PRO A 20 -17.01 -2.22 17.79
C PRO A 20 -16.74 -3.47 16.94
N GLN A 21 -16.29 -4.54 17.59
CA GLN A 21 -16.04 -5.86 16.97
C GLN A 21 -17.23 -6.32 16.10
N GLN A 22 -18.45 -6.01 16.55
CA GLN A 22 -19.71 -6.44 15.95
C GLN A 22 -19.98 -5.81 14.58
N ILE A 23 -19.36 -4.66 14.28
CA ILE A 23 -19.56 -3.93 13.02
C ILE A 23 -18.29 -3.84 12.16
N GLY A 24 -17.31 -4.72 12.40
CA GLY A 24 -16.08 -4.82 11.59
C GLY A 24 -14.85 -4.11 12.19
N GLY A 25 -14.80 -3.96 13.52
CA GLY A 25 -13.58 -3.56 14.24
C GLY A 25 -12.46 -4.61 14.16
N LEU A 26 -11.36 -4.37 14.88
CA LEU A 26 -10.24 -5.32 15.01
C LEU A 26 -10.75 -6.73 15.37
N PRO A 27 -10.19 -7.85 14.89
CA PRO A 27 -10.62 -9.18 15.33
C PRO A 27 -10.16 -9.50 16.76
N ALA A 28 -10.80 -10.47 17.41
CA ALA A 28 -10.34 -11.04 18.68
C ALA A 28 -8.93 -11.62 18.50
N GLY A 29 -7.94 -11.06 19.21
CA GLY A 29 -6.53 -11.41 19.07
C GLY A 29 -5.70 -10.44 18.22
N ALA A 30 -6.29 -9.35 17.73
CA ALA A 30 -5.49 -8.24 17.22
C ALA A 30 -4.55 -7.71 18.32
N PRO A 31 -3.26 -7.45 18.03
CA PRO A 31 -2.34 -6.90 19.01
C PRO A 31 -2.86 -5.58 19.56
N GLU A 32 -2.75 -5.39 20.87
CA GLU A 32 -3.07 -4.12 21.50
C GLU A 32 -2.17 -3.02 20.92
N ARG A 33 -2.77 -1.86 20.63
CA ARG A 33 -1.99 -0.71 20.18
C ARG A 33 -1.02 -0.33 21.28
N SER A 34 0.27 -0.30 20.96
CA SER A 34 1.30 0.18 21.89
C SER A 34 0.93 1.58 22.39
N ALA A 35 0.80 1.73 23.71
CA ALA A 35 0.62 3.03 24.36
C ALA A 35 1.89 3.89 24.29
N VAL A 36 3.05 3.27 24.03
CA VAL A 36 4.33 3.94 23.87
C VAL A 36 4.50 4.32 22.39
N PRO A 37 4.62 5.62 22.06
CA PRO A 37 4.99 6.05 20.73
C PRO A 37 6.33 5.41 20.33
N PRO A 38 6.48 4.93 19.09
CA PRO A 38 7.76 4.41 18.64
C PRO A 38 8.82 5.51 18.79
N ALA A 39 10.02 5.14 19.22
CA ALA A 39 11.15 6.06 19.25
C ALA A 39 11.47 6.45 17.80
N TYR A 40 11.11 7.68 17.41
CA TYR A 40 11.58 8.26 16.18
C TYR A 40 13.02 8.74 16.38
N PRO A 41 13.90 8.62 15.36
CA PRO A 41 15.15 9.36 15.36
C PRO A 41 14.87 10.84 15.60
N ALA A 42 15.79 11.57 16.25
CA ALA A 42 15.58 13.00 16.41
C ALA A 42 15.46 13.64 15.02
N VAL A 43 14.64 14.69 14.90
CA VAL A 43 14.36 15.36 13.61
C VAL A 43 15.64 15.88 12.92
N ASN A 44 16.76 15.97 13.65
CA ASN A 44 18.06 16.38 13.16
C ASN A 44 19.12 15.26 13.14
N ASP A 45 18.75 14.02 13.44
CA ASP A 45 19.67 12.89 13.34
C ASP A 45 19.89 12.55 11.87
N VAL A 46 21.15 12.60 11.45
CA VAL A 46 21.53 12.21 10.09
C VAL A 46 21.27 10.70 9.96
N PRO A 47 20.45 10.27 8.99
CA PRO A 47 20.20 8.85 8.77
C PRO A 47 21.52 8.11 8.55
N HIS A 48 21.64 6.91 9.14
CA HIS A 48 22.78 6.04 8.86
C HIS A 48 22.96 5.85 7.34
N ALA A 49 24.22 5.84 6.91
CA ALA A 49 24.54 5.59 5.50
C ALA A 49 23.92 4.26 5.07
N ARG A 50 23.29 4.24 3.89
CA ARG A 50 22.81 2.99 3.31
C ARG A 50 24.01 2.08 3.08
N ALA A 51 23.96 0.87 3.63
CA ALA A 51 24.98 -0.14 3.42
C ALA A 51 24.98 -0.63 1.95
N ASP A 52 23.83 -0.56 1.28
CA ASP A 52 23.67 -1.02 -0.08
C ASP A 52 24.20 -0.04 -1.12
N ARG A 53 24.94 -0.59 -2.09
CA ARG A 53 25.40 0.15 -3.26
C ARG A 53 24.19 0.59 -4.11
N PRO A 54 24.16 1.84 -4.60
CA PRO A 54 23.14 2.25 -5.56
C PRO A 54 23.22 1.40 -6.84
N LEU A 55 22.06 1.16 -7.45
CA LEU A 55 21.94 0.48 -8.73
C LEU A 55 22.72 1.24 -9.81
N THR A 56 23.55 0.52 -10.57
CA THR A 56 24.17 1.00 -11.80
C THR A 56 23.11 1.35 -12.83
N ASP A 57 23.47 2.15 -13.83
CA ASP A 57 22.56 2.57 -14.90
C ASP A 57 21.97 1.38 -15.66
N ALA A 58 22.77 0.33 -15.85
CA ALA A 58 22.33 -0.91 -16.48
C ALA A 58 21.29 -1.65 -15.61
N GLU A 59 21.55 -1.78 -14.31
CA GLU A 59 20.63 -2.44 -13.38
C GLU A 59 19.30 -1.66 -13.29
N ARG A 60 19.34 -0.32 -13.28
CA ARG A 60 18.11 0.50 -13.29
C ARG A 60 17.30 0.33 -14.58
N LYS A 61 17.96 0.29 -15.75
CA LYS A 61 17.27 0.04 -17.04
C LYS A 61 16.59 -1.32 -17.07
N LYS A 62 17.22 -2.36 -16.51
CA LYS A 62 16.62 -3.68 -16.40
C LYS A 62 15.36 -3.66 -15.54
N VAL A 63 15.44 -3.10 -14.34
CA VAL A 63 14.28 -2.99 -13.43
C VAL A 63 13.13 -2.23 -14.08
N GLN A 64 13.43 -1.15 -14.82
CA GLN A 64 12.42 -0.40 -15.54
C GLN A 64 11.71 -1.27 -16.61
N ALA A 65 12.47 -1.99 -17.41
CA ALA A 65 11.91 -2.90 -18.43
C ALA A 65 11.04 -4.00 -17.81
N ASP A 66 11.48 -4.58 -16.69
CA ASP A 66 10.74 -5.61 -15.96
C ASP A 66 9.41 -5.06 -15.41
N LEU A 67 9.41 -3.84 -14.85
CA LEU A 67 8.20 -3.17 -14.37
C LEU A 67 7.22 -2.86 -15.51
N ASP A 68 7.71 -2.41 -16.65
CA ASP A 68 6.85 -2.09 -17.81
C ASP A 68 6.22 -3.36 -18.40
N ALA A 69 6.97 -4.45 -18.48
CA ALA A 69 6.44 -5.76 -18.87
C ALA A 69 5.37 -6.25 -17.89
N ALA A 70 5.61 -6.11 -16.58
CA ALA A 70 4.65 -6.51 -15.55
C ALA A 70 3.35 -5.69 -15.63
N ARG A 71 3.44 -4.36 -15.85
CA ARG A 71 2.28 -3.48 -16.05
C ARG A 71 1.50 -3.87 -17.30
N ALA A 72 2.18 -4.13 -18.41
CA ALA A 72 1.53 -4.57 -19.63
C ALA A 72 0.80 -5.92 -19.44
N ALA A 73 1.41 -6.87 -18.74
CA ALA A 73 0.79 -8.14 -18.41
C ALA A 73 -0.42 -7.98 -17.46
N ALA A 74 -0.33 -7.08 -16.48
CA ALA A 74 -1.46 -6.76 -15.61
C ALA A 74 -2.62 -6.12 -16.38
N ALA A 75 -2.34 -5.18 -17.30
CA ALA A 75 -3.35 -4.55 -18.15
C ALA A 75 -4.07 -5.57 -19.04
N LYS A 76 -3.31 -6.51 -19.64
CA LYS A 76 -3.90 -7.61 -20.43
C LYS A 76 -4.84 -8.48 -19.61
N ARG A 77 -4.45 -8.84 -18.38
CA ARG A 77 -5.29 -9.61 -17.45
C ARG A 77 -6.55 -8.84 -17.04
N ALA A 78 -6.40 -7.56 -16.71
CA ALA A 78 -7.54 -6.70 -16.37
C ALA A 78 -8.55 -6.60 -17.53
N GLY A 79 -8.07 -6.48 -18.77
CA GLY A 79 -8.92 -6.52 -19.97
C GLY A 79 -9.55 -7.89 -20.25
N ALA A 80 -8.92 -8.99 -19.83
CA ALA A 80 -9.45 -10.34 -19.98
C ALA A 80 -10.51 -10.72 -18.93
N THR A 81 -10.65 -9.94 -17.85
CA THR A 81 -11.59 -10.22 -16.76
C THR A 81 -12.80 -9.29 -16.76
N ALA A 82 -13.03 -8.51 -17.83
CA ALA A 82 -14.30 -7.83 -18.02
C ALA A 82 -15.36 -8.89 -18.31
N PRO A 83 -16.30 -9.19 -17.39
CA PRO A 83 -17.42 -10.04 -17.74
C PRO A 83 -18.22 -9.29 -18.80
N THR A 84 -18.57 -10.02 -19.87
CA THR A 84 -19.70 -9.72 -20.74
C THR A 84 -20.88 -9.31 -19.88
N GLN A 85 -21.12 -8.00 -19.76
CA GLN A 85 -22.38 -7.48 -19.27
C GLN A 85 -23.37 -7.69 -20.41
N GLU A 86 -24.10 -8.79 -20.35
CA GLU A 86 -25.20 -9.09 -21.27
C GLU A 86 -26.28 -8.01 -21.18
N ARG A 87 -26.87 -7.81 -22.36
CA ARG A 87 -27.72 -6.73 -22.83
C ARG A 87 -29.11 -6.71 -22.18
#